data_AF-A0A8T3ZAY8-F1
#
_entry.id   AF-A0A8T3ZAY8-F1
#
_cell.length_a   1.000
_cell.length_b   1.000
_cell.length_c   1.000
_cell.angle_alpha   90.00
_cell.angle_beta   90.00
_cell.angle_gamma   90.00
#
_symmetry.space_group_name_H-M   'P 1'
#
loop_
_entity.id
_entity.type
_entity.pdbx_description
1 polymer ?
#
loop_
_entity_poly.entity_id
_entity_poly.type
_entity_poly.pdbx_seq_one_letter_code
_entity_poly.pdbx_strand_id
1 'polypeptide(L)'
;MKLRHDPLRLFSASKTPVGLRTRIDFMGEHGASMAAERIAADMLVHQRADGSWGDTAGTIKALYDLQLLNPGGNLISRAGVRWLLEEHLPPMARRSTDDAPYNGLFFKVESYQSPVLNRMTGTPFTKGCSGFIKTGAALFLASAYGLKSHERLPPAFESLDRVIEVREGQWCSPSCSNNILQGYAAHPAAREGGAMRLAVRRLADAQRPSGDWPKFPFYPALFALSHCEGKAAESQVKLALQRCARTQGKDGGWGRADREHASYMVLCAMRNAGNEMGID
;
A
#
# COMPACT_ATOMS: atom_id res chain seq x y z
N MET A 1 -14.56 17.13 10.29
CA MET A 1 -13.29 17.85 10.00
C MET A 1 -13.54 18.73 8.80
N LYS A 2 -12.92 19.91 8.70
CA LYS A 2 -13.16 20.85 7.60
C LYS A 2 -11.89 21.07 6.77
N LEU A 3 -12.03 21.04 5.44
CA LEU A 3 -10.94 21.31 4.50
C LEU A 3 -10.95 22.79 4.08
N ARG A 4 -9.78 23.32 3.72
CA ARG A 4 -9.63 24.72 3.31
C ARG A 4 -9.87 24.93 1.82
N HIS A 5 -9.63 23.89 1.04
CA HIS A 5 -9.70 23.90 -0.41
C HIS A 5 -10.32 22.58 -0.89
N ASP A 6 -10.96 22.61 -2.05
CA ASP A 6 -11.50 21.42 -2.71
C ASP A 6 -10.36 20.40 -3.00
N PRO A 7 -10.35 19.23 -2.35
CA PRO A 7 -9.30 18.24 -2.56
C PRO A 7 -9.40 17.52 -3.92
N LEU A 8 -10.52 17.63 -4.63
CA LEU A 8 -10.74 16.96 -5.92
C LEU A 8 -10.21 17.79 -7.10
N ARG A 9 -10.03 19.10 -6.91
CA ARG A 9 -9.52 20.01 -7.96
C ARG A 9 -8.23 19.52 -8.61
N LEU A 10 -7.29 18.99 -7.82
CA LEU A 10 -6.01 18.44 -8.28
C LEU A 10 -6.20 17.35 -9.35
N PHE A 11 -7.30 16.61 -9.32
CA PHE A 11 -7.53 15.44 -10.17
C PHE A 11 -8.37 15.73 -11.40
N SER A 12 -9.07 16.86 -11.47
CA SER A 12 -10.05 17.19 -12.52
C SER A 12 -9.60 16.93 -13.96
N ALA A 13 -8.32 17.18 -14.29
CA ALA A 13 -7.75 16.93 -15.61
C ALA A 13 -6.69 15.81 -15.63
N SER A 14 -6.48 15.12 -14.50
CA SER A 14 -5.42 14.14 -14.38
C SER A 14 -5.71 12.89 -15.20
N LYS A 15 -4.66 12.38 -15.84
CA LYS A 15 -4.66 11.16 -16.65
C LYS A 15 -3.76 10.07 -16.06
N THR A 16 -3.20 10.30 -14.88
CA THR A 16 -2.41 9.28 -14.19
C THR A 16 -3.33 8.17 -13.68
N PRO A 17 -2.82 6.96 -13.40
CA PRO A 17 -3.62 5.89 -12.82
C PRO A 17 -4.37 6.31 -11.55
N VAL A 18 -3.69 7.05 -10.66
CA VAL A 18 -4.30 7.55 -9.43
C VAL A 18 -5.32 8.66 -9.70
N GLY A 19 -5.06 9.56 -10.64
CA GLY A 19 -6.01 10.62 -10.99
C GLY A 19 -7.28 10.08 -11.64
N LEU A 20 -7.16 9.14 -12.57
CA LEU A 20 -8.30 8.46 -13.17
C LEU A 20 -9.10 7.70 -12.12
N ARG A 21 -8.42 6.97 -11.22
CA ARG A 21 -9.10 6.29 -10.12
C ARG A 21 -9.85 7.27 -9.22
N THR A 22 -9.25 8.40 -8.85
CA THR A 22 -9.94 9.41 -8.03
C THR A 22 -11.18 9.95 -8.74
N ARG A 23 -11.09 10.26 -10.04
CA ARG A 23 -12.23 10.77 -10.82
C ARG A 23 -13.37 9.76 -10.90
N ILE A 24 -13.07 8.46 -11.02
CA ILE A 24 -14.07 7.40 -11.00
C ILE A 24 -14.71 7.29 -9.62
N ASP A 25 -13.90 7.13 -8.57
CA ASP A 25 -14.39 6.80 -7.22
C ASP A 25 -15.06 7.98 -6.49
N PHE A 26 -14.63 9.21 -6.74
CA PHE A 26 -15.03 10.39 -5.97
C PHE A 26 -15.78 11.44 -6.79
N MET A 27 -15.65 11.43 -8.13
CA MET A 27 -16.30 12.42 -9.01
C MET A 27 -17.35 11.80 -9.93
N GLY A 28 -17.45 10.48 -10.01
CA GLY A 28 -18.44 9.78 -10.85
C GLY A 28 -18.23 9.94 -12.36
N GLU A 29 -17.01 10.25 -12.80
CA GLU A 29 -16.76 10.57 -14.21
C GLU A 29 -16.63 9.33 -15.11
N HIS A 30 -17.66 9.01 -15.88
CA HIS A 30 -17.65 7.86 -16.81
C HIS A 30 -16.54 7.92 -17.88
N GLY A 31 -16.18 9.12 -18.36
CA GLY A 31 -15.10 9.28 -19.33
C GLY A 31 -13.73 8.86 -18.79
N ALA A 32 -13.54 8.93 -17.46
CA ALA A 32 -12.31 8.47 -16.82
C ALA A 32 -12.19 6.93 -16.86
N SER A 33 -13.29 6.19 -16.79
CA SER A 33 -13.30 4.72 -16.89
C SER A 33 -12.78 4.23 -18.25
N MET A 34 -13.27 4.80 -19.36
CA MET A 34 -12.78 4.43 -20.70
C MET A 34 -11.29 4.75 -20.88
N ALA A 35 -10.83 5.89 -20.35
CA ALA A 35 -9.41 6.23 -20.38
C ALA A 35 -8.58 5.25 -19.55
N ALA A 36 -9.09 4.81 -18.40
CA ALA A 36 -8.43 3.86 -17.52
C ALA A 36 -8.28 2.48 -18.18
N GLU A 37 -9.34 1.98 -18.81
CA GLU A 37 -9.33 0.70 -19.56
C GLU A 37 -8.29 0.71 -20.68
N ARG A 38 -8.21 1.80 -21.46
CA ARG A 38 -7.22 1.92 -22.53
C ARG A 38 -5.78 1.91 -22.00
N ILE A 39 -5.50 2.66 -20.93
CA ILE A 39 -4.15 2.69 -20.34
C ILE A 39 -3.80 1.31 -19.75
N ALA A 40 -4.76 0.65 -19.10
CA ALA A 40 -4.55 -0.70 -18.59
C ALA A 40 -4.22 -1.69 -19.71
N ALA A 41 -4.91 -1.62 -20.85
CA ALA A 41 -4.62 -2.45 -22.02
C ALA A 41 -3.19 -2.22 -22.54
N ASP A 42 -2.78 -0.97 -22.73
CA ASP A 42 -1.42 -0.63 -23.16
C ASP A 42 -0.35 -1.15 -22.18
N MET A 43 -0.59 -1.02 -20.87
CA MET A 43 0.34 -1.53 -19.85
C MET A 43 0.55 -3.05 -19.92
N LEU A 44 -0.52 -3.79 -20.23
CA LEU A 44 -0.47 -5.26 -20.33
C LEU A 44 0.33 -5.74 -21.55
N VAL A 45 0.41 -4.95 -22.62
CA VAL A 45 1.27 -5.25 -23.80
C VAL A 45 2.75 -5.35 -23.41
N HIS A 46 3.17 -4.63 -22.36
CA HIS A 46 4.54 -4.63 -21.88
C HIS A 46 4.84 -5.69 -20.81
N GLN A 47 3.86 -6.51 -20.44
CA GLN A 47 4.10 -7.63 -19.53
C GLN A 47 4.97 -8.68 -20.24
N ARG A 48 5.99 -9.16 -19.53
CA ARG A 48 6.88 -10.23 -20.02
C ARG A 48 6.18 -11.59 -19.89
N ALA A 49 6.69 -12.59 -20.62
CA ALA A 49 6.16 -13.95 -20.59
C ALA A 49 6.20 -14.62 -19.20
N ASP A 50 7.10 -14.20 -18.31
CA ASP A 50 7.17 -14.67 -16.92
C ASP A 50 6.16 -13.97 -16.00
N GLY A 51 5.37 -13.04 -16.53
CA GLY A 51 4.38 -12.24 -15.79
C GLY A 51 4.94 -10.93 -15.22
N SER A 52 6.25 -10.69 -15.26
CA SER A 52 6.86 -9.49 -14.69
C SER A 52 6.85 -8.28 -15.64
N TRP A 53 7.19 -7.10 -15.11
CA TRP A 53 7.56 -5.90 -15.88
C TRP A 53 9.07 -5.63 -15.77
N GLY A 54 9.88 -6.69 -15.87
CA GLY A 54 11.33 -6.62 -15.99
C GLY A 54 12.09 -6.66 -14.67
N ASP A 55 11.76 -5.79 -13.70
CA ASP A 55 12.36 -5.81 -12.37
C ASP A 55 11.29 -5.77 -11.25
N THR A 56 11.71 -5.98 -10.00
CA THR A 56 10.79 -5.99 -8.85
C THR A 56 10.04 -4.66 -8.69
N ALA A 57 10.71 -3.53 -8.89
CA ALA A 57 10.12 -2.21 -8.72
C ALA A 57 9.09 -1.91 -9.82
N GLY A 58 9.45 -2.20 -11.08
CA GLY A 58 8.59 -2.08 -12.24
C GLY A 58 7.36 -2.97 -12.14
N THR A 59 7.53 -4.21 -11.67
CA THR A 59 6.41 -5.15 -11.47
C THR A 59 5.45 -4.68 -10.37
N ILE A 60 5.97 -4.24 -9.22
CA ILE A 60 5.13 -3.70 -8.14
C ILE A 60 4.37 -2.45 -8.62
N LYS A 61 5.06 -1.52 -9.30
CA LYS A 61 4.45 -0.29 -9.82
C LYS A 61 3.36 -0.60 -10.84
N ALA A 62 3.65 -1.45 -11.83
CA ALA A 62 2.70 -1.81 -12.87
C ALA A 62 1.46 -2.49 -12.30
N LEU A 63 1.62 -3.43 -11.36
CA LEU A 63 0.50 -4.11 -10.72
C LEU A 63 -0.34 -3.18 -9.84
N TYR A 64 0.29 -2.23 -9.14
CA TYR A 64 -0.45 -1.23 -8.37
C TYR A 64 -1.25 -0.29 -9.29
N ASP A 65 -0.63 0.21 -10.35
CA ASP A 65 -1.32 1.06 -11.34
C ASP A 65 -2.48 0.32 -12.01
N LEU A 66 -2.27 -0.93 -12.42
CA LEU A 66 -3.32 -1.79 -13.00
C LEU A 66 -4.47 -2.00 -12.00
N GLN A 67 -4.18 -2.13 -10.70
CA GLN A 67 -5.20 -2.26 -9.67
C GLN A 67 -6.04 -0.98 -9.52
N LEU A 68 -5.41 0.20 -9.67
CA LEU A 68 -6.12 1.47 -9.66
C LEU A 68 -7.03 1.60 -10.89
N LEU A 69 -6.52 1.26 -12.06
CA LEU A 69 -7.20 1.40 -13.36
C LEU A 69 -8.31 0.36 -13.57
N ASN A 70 -8.12 -0.86 -13.09
CA ASN A 70 -9.04 -1.99 -13.26
C ASN A 70 -9.12 -2.84 -11.96
N PRO A 71 -9.86 -2.37 -10.94
CA PRO A 71 -10.00 -3.09 -9.68
C PRO A 71 -10.56 -4.52 -9.89
N GLY A 72 -9.89 -5.51 -9.28
CA GLY A 72 -10.21 -6.94 -9.44
C GLY A 72 -9.32 -7.67 -10.46
N GLY A 73 -8.70 -6.91 -11.36
CA GLY A 73 -7.74 -7.40 -12.35
C GLY A 73 -8.32 -8.41 -13.35
N ASN A 74 -7.44 -8.93 -14.19
CA ASN A 74 -7.73 -10.02 -15.13
C ASN A 74 -6.68 -11.15 -15.00
N LEU A 75 -6.85 -12.23 -15.75
CA LEU A 75 -5.94 -13.39 -15.70
C LEU A 75 -4.47 -13.00 -15.99
N ILE A 76 -4.25 -12.04 -16.89
CA ILE A 76 -2.93 -11.57 -17.32
C ILE A 76 -2.21 -10.85 -16.16
N SER A 77 -2.87 -9.87 -15.55
CA SER A 77 -2.33 -9.16 -14.37
C SER A 77 -2.10 -10.09 -13.16
N ARG A 78 -2.93 -11.13 -12.98
CA ARG A 78 -2.72 -12.13 -11.92
C ARG A 78 -1.41 -12.89 -12.12
N ALA A 79 -0.95 -13.14 -13.34
CA ALA A 79 0.35 -13.77 -13.58
C ALA A 79 1.51 -12.96 -12.97
N GLY A 80 1.43 -11.62 -13.00
CA GLY A 80 2.43 -10.77 -12.34
C GLY A 80 2.38 -10.86 -10.82
N VAL A 81 1.20 -11.03 -10.23
CA VAL A 81 1.08 -11.27 -8.78
C VAL A 81 1.66 -12.63 -8.40
N ARG A 82 1.42 -13.67 -9.20
CA ARG A 82 2.04 -15.01 -9.01
C ARG A 82 3.56 -14.96 -9.11
N TRP A 83 4.10 -14.14 -10.01
CA TRP A 83 5.52 -13.86 -10.10
C TRP A 83 6.06 -13.21 -8.81
N LEU A 84 5.33 -12.22 -8.25
CA LEU A 84 5.69 -11.60 -6.96
C LEU A 84 5.62 -12.58 -5.78
N LEU A 85 4.69 -13.53 -5.81
CA LEU A 85 4.56 -14.62 -4.84
C LEU A 85 5.61 -15.72 -5.00
N GLU A 86 6.53 -15.57 -5.97
CA GLU A 86 7.63 -16.49 -6.21
C GLU A 86 7.16 -17.95 -6.40
N GLU A 87 6.02 -18.16 -7.06
CA GLU A 87 5.46 -19.51 -7.28
C GLU A 87 6.42 -20.45 -8.02
N HIS A 88 7.25 -19.88 -8.89
CA HIS A 88 8.28 -20.61 -9.64
C HIS A 88 9.50 -21.01 -8.80
N LEU A 89 9.57 -20.60 -7.52
CA LEU A 89 10.68 -20.88 -6.61
C LEU A 89 10.20 -21.73 -5.42
N PRO A 90 11.07 -22.56 -4.82
CA PRO A 90 10.75 -23.22 -3.56
C PRO A 90 10.48 -22.17 -2.46
N PRO A 91 9.56 -22.44 -1.51
CA PRO A 91 9.33 -21.55 -0.38
C PRO A 91 10.63 -21.26 0.37
N MET A 92 10.81 -20.00 0.77
CA MET A 92 11.96 -19.59 1.56
C MET A 92 12.02 -20.37 2.87
N ALA A 93 13.21 -20.85 3.25
CA ALA A 93 13.48 -21.42 4.55
C ALA A 93 14.72 -20.74 5.15
N ARG A 94 14.50 -19.70 5.96
CA ARG A 94 15.58 -18.87 6.51
C ARG A 94 15.23 -18.34 7.91
N ARG A 95 16.26 -18.11 8.72
CA ARG A 95 16.19 -17.35 9.98
C ARG A 95 16.98 -16.05 9.87
N SER A 96 16.55 -15.05 10.60
CA SER A 96 17.26 -13.80 10.79
C SER A 96 18.32 -13.91 11.89
N THR A 97 19.11 -12.85 12.07
CA THR A 97 20.23 -12.83 13.04
C THR A 97 19.77 -12.86 14.49
N ASP A 98 18.57 -12.36 14.76
CA ASP A 98 17.84 -12.42 16.04
C ASP A 98 16.91 -13.64 16.11
N ASP A 99 17.19 -14.67 15.32
CA ASP A 99 16.47 -15.95 15.27
C ASP A 99 14.99 -15.88 14.83
N ALA A 100 14.50 -14.72 14.39
CA ALA A 100 13.13 -14.61 13.90
C ALA A 100 12.97 -15.38 12.56
N PRO A 101 11.90 -16.17 12.39
CA PRO A 101 11.72 -17.05 11.24
C PRO A 101 11.24 -16.27 10.01
N TYR A 102 11.92 -16.42 8.88
CA TYR A 102 11.60 -15.80 7.59
C TYR A 102 11.11 -16.85 6.57
N ASN A 103 10.40 -17.87 7.05
CA ASN A 103 9.92 -18.95 6.19
C ASN A 103 8.76 -18.48 5.31
N GLY A 104 8.74 -18.88 4.05
CA GLY A 104 7.68 -18.49 3.10
C GLY A 104 7.65 -17.02 2.70
N LEU A 105 8.61 -16.18 3.14
CA LEU A 105 8.69 -14.78 2.72
C LEU A 105 9.25 -14.64 1.29
N PHE A 106 8.90 -13.54 0.61
CA PHE A 106 9.22 -13.27 -0.80
C PHE A 106 10.44 -12.35 -0.92
N PHE A 107 11.66 -12.87 -0.71
CA PHE A 107 12.88 -12.05 -0.65
C PHE A 107 13.78 -12.17 -1.88
N LYS A 108 13.38 -12.87 -2.95
CA LYS A 108 14.18 -12.93 -4.19
C LYS A 108 14.14 -11.56 -4.88
N VAL A 109 15.14 -10.75 -4.57
CA VAL A 109 15.43 -9.46 -5.21
C VAL A 109 16.92 -9.47 -5.52
N GLU A 110 17.27 -9.38 -6.81
CA GLU A 110 18.67 -9.35 -7.22
C GLU A 110 19.38 -8.10 -6.67
N SER A 111 20.66 -8.21 -6.32
CA SER A 111 21.41 -7.11 -5.69
C SER A 111 21.41 -5.84 -6.55
N TYR A 112 21.52 -5.99 -7.87
CA TYR A 112 21.46 -4.89 -8.83
C TYR A 112 20.09 -4.19 -8.89
N GLN A 113 19.03 -4.82 -8.38
CA GLN A 113 17.69 -4.22 -8.34
C GLN A 113 17.47 -3.31 -7.13
N SER A 114 18.30 -3.41 -6.08
CA SER A 114 18.14 -2.60 -4.87
C SER A 114 18.13 -1.08 -5.14
N PRO A 115 19.01 -0.52 -6.00
CA PRO A 115 18.99 0.91 -6.33
C PRO A 115 17.71 1.35 -7.06
N VAL A 116 17.08 0.46 -7.84
CA VAL A 116 15.90 0.82 -8.65
C VAL A 116 14.59 0.72 -7.89
N LEU A 117 14.58 0.25 -6.63
CA LEU A 117 13.38 0.24 -5.79
C LEU A 117 12.77 1.64 -5.58
N ASN A 118 13.53 2.72 -5.75
CA ASN A 118 12.99 4.09 -5.72
C ASN A 118 12.01 4.38 -6.88
N ARG A 119 11.98 3.56 -7.94
CA ARG A 119 11.05 3.68 -9.07
C ARG A 119 9.60 3.33 -8.69
N MET A 120 9.35 2.84 -7.48
CA MET A 120 8.00 2.59 -6.95
C MET A 120 7.32 3.85 -6.41
N THR A 121 7.81 5.05 -6.78
CA THR A 121 7.11 6.31 -6.50
C THR A 121 5.71 6.23 -7.09
N GLY A 122 4.68 6.74 -6.39
CA GLY A 122 3.28 6.53 -6.79
C GLY A 122 2.68 5.21 -6.30
N THR A 123 3.29 4.54 -5.30
CA THR A 123 2.74 3.34 -4.63
C THR A 123 2.78 3.51 -3.11
N PRO A 124 1.95 2.79 -2.32
CA PRO A 124 1.95 2.89 -0.86
C PRO A 124 3.20 2.27 -0.22
N PHE A 125 4.13 1.74 -1.02
CA PHE A 125 5.36 1.11 -0.54
C PHE A 125 6.51 2.11 -0.47
N THR A 126 7.28 2.01 0.61
CA THR A 126 8.40 2.93 0.85
C THR A 126 9.73 2.18 0.94
N LYS A 127 10.82 2.91 0.70
CA LYS A 127 12.17 2.35 0.74
C LYS A 127 12.48 1.77 2.13
N GLY A 128 12.97 0.54 2.12
CA GLY A 128 13.33 -0.29 3.26
C GLY A 128 14.16 -1.48 2.76
N CYS A 129 14.25 -2.54 3.57
CA CYS A 129 14.88 -3.79 3.14
C CYS A 129 14.12 -4.38 1.95
N SER A 130 14.83 -4.75 0.89
CA SER A 130 14.25 -5.25 -0.38
C SER A 130 13.25 -6.38 -0.17
N GLY A 131 13.58 -7.35 0.70
CA GLY A 131 12.71 -8.47 1.03
C GLY A 131 11.38 -8.05 1.66
N PHE A 132 11.40 -7.18 2.68
CA PHE A 132 10.16 -6.72 3.31
C PHE A 132 9.31 -5.82 2.40
N ILE A 133 9.93 -5.07 1.49
CA ILE A 133 9.18 -4.33 0.48
C ILE A 133 8.46 -5.29 -0.46
N LYS A 134 9.18 -6.26 -1.06
CA LYS A 134 8.60 -7.23 -1.98
C LYS A 134 7.52 -8.06 -1.28
N THR A 135 7.78 -8.52 -0.05
CA THR A 135 6.79 -9.26 0.73
C THR A 135 5.54 -8.42 0.99
N GLY A 136 5.67 -7.20 1.49
CA GLY A 136 4.52 -6.32 1.74
C GLY A 136 3.69 -6.06 0.49
N ALA A 137 4.36 -5.82 -0.64
CA ALA A 137 3.70 -5.63 -1.93
C ALA A 137 2.99 -6.89 -2.44
N ALA A 138 3.62 -8.06 -2.33
CA ALA A 138 3.03 -9.32 -2.73
C ALA A 138 1.76 -9.63 -1.92
N LEU A 139 1.79 -9.45 -0.59
CA LEU A 139 0.63 -9.68 0.28
C LEU A 139 -0.53 -8.71 -0.03
N PHE A 140 -0.20 -7.42 -0.21
CA PHE A 140 -1.18 -6.39 -0.56
C PHE A 140 -1.83 -6.68 -1.92
N LEU A 141 -1.02 -6.91 -2.95
CA LEU A 141 -1.50 -7.13 -4.31
C LEU A 141 -2.23 -8.46 -4.44
N ALA A 142 -1.76 -9.54 -3.81
CA ALA A 142 -2.51 -10.80 -3.78
C ALA A 142 -3.92 -10.61 -3.22
N SER A 143 -4.06 -9.85 -2.14
CA SER A 143 -5.38 -9.54 -1.57
C SER A 143 -6.24 -8.70 -2.51
N ALA A 144 -5.65 -7.67 -3.14
CA ALA A 144 -6.36 -6.77 -4.05
C ALA A 144 -6.78 -7.44 -5.37
N TYR A 145 -6.04 -8.44 -5.84
CA TYR A 145 -6.33 -9.22 -7.06
C TYR A 145 -7.17 -10.48 -6.79
N GLY A 146 -7.69 -10.65 -5.57
CA GLY A 146 -8.57 -11.77 -5.21
C GLY A 146 -7.87 -13.10 -4.99
N LEU A 147 -6.55 -13.11 -4.78
CA LEU A 147 -5.74 -14.28 -4.47
C LEU A 147 -5.57 -14.50 -2.96
N LYS A 148 -6.58 -14.12 -2.17
CA LYS A 148 -6.54 -14.15 -0.68
C LYS A 148 -6.35 -15.56 -0.11
N SER A 149 -6.75 -16.59 -0.84
CA SER A 149 -6.60 -18.00 -0.44
C SER A 149 -5.38 -18.68 -1.08
N HIS A 150 -4.45 -17.91 -1.65
CA HIS A 150 -3.29 -18.47 -2.31
C HIS A 150 -2.38 -19.20 -1.32
N GLU A 151 -1.90 -20.40 -1.68
CA GLU A 151 -1.16 -21.31 -0.78
C GLU A 151 0.14 -20.71 -0.19
N ARG A 152 0.72 -19.71 -0.86
CA ARG A 152 1.92 -19.02 -0.40
C ARG A 152 1.66 -17.99 0.70
N LEU A 153 0.43 -17.53 0.89
CA LEU A 153 0.12 -16.47 1.86
C LEU A 153 0.15 -16.94 3.31
N PRO A 154 -0.48 -18.08 3.71
CA PRO A 154 -0.52 -18.48 5.10
C PRO A 154 0.87 -18.64 5.75
N PRO A 155 1.85 -19.34 5.14
CA PRO A 155 3.19 -19.45 5.73
C PRO A 155 3.92 -18.12 5.86
N ALA A 156 3.66 -17.18 4.92
CA ALA A 156 4.24 -15.85 4.97
C ALA A 156 3.67 -15.02 6.14
N PHE A 157 2.35 -15.03 6.32
CA PHE A 157 1.70 -14.38 7.46
C PHE A 157 2.12 -15.01 8.79
N GLU A 158 2.16 -16.34 8.89
CA GLU A 158 2.61 -17.03 10.10
C GLU A 158 4.04 -16.63 10.51
N SER A 159 4.96 -16.55 9.54
CA SER A 159 6.32 -16.09 9.81
C SER A 159 6.34 -14.63 10.25
N LEU A 160 5.56 -13.76 9.61
CA LEU A 160 5.48 -12.34 9.98
C LEU A 160 4.85 -12.14 11.37
N ASP A 161 3.89 -12.98 11.77
CA ASP A 161 3.29 -12.96 13.11
C ASP A 161 4.35 -13.24 14.18
N ARG A 162 5.17 -14.28 13.99
CA ARG A 162 6.29 -14.59 14.89
C ARG A 162 7.34 -13.49 14.93
N VAL A 163 7.65 -12.89 13.77
CA VAL A 163 8.63 -11.79 13.69
C VAL A 163 8.17 -10.58 14.50
N ILE A 164 6.90 -10.19 14.39
CA ILE A 164 6.39 -9.03 15.12
C ILE A 164 6.27 -9.27 16.63
N GLU A 165 6.03 -10.52 17.05
CA GLU A 165 6.04 -10.91 18.46
C GLU A 165 7.45 -10.78 19.06
N VAL A 166 8.46 -11.37 18.41
CA VAL A 166 9.87 -11.29 18.86
C VAL A 166 10.36 -9.85 18.93
N ARG A 167 9.87 -8.98 18.03
CA ARG A 167 10.31 -7.59 17.89
C ARG A 167 9.30 -6.57 18.43
N GLU A 168 8.42 -7.01 19.34
CA GLU A 168 7.52 -6.16 20.13
C GLU A 168 6.73 -5.12 19.31
N GLY A 169 6.08 -5.56 18.22
CA GLY A 169 5.22 -4.70 17.41
C GLY A 169 5.90 -4.05 16.19
N GLN A 170 7.14 -4.42 15.86
CA GLN A 170 7.85 -3.93 14.67
C GLN A 170 8.50 -5.05 13.86
N TRP A 171 8.23 -5.16 12.56
CA TRP A 171 8.85 -6.20 11.74
C TRP A 171 10.33 -6.01 11.46
N CYS A 172 10.79 -4.79 11.17
CA CYS A 172 12.21 -4.53 10.90
C CYS A 172 12.58 -3.07 11.17
N SER A 173 12.25 -2.18 10.25
CA SER A 173 12.33 -0.72 10.40
C SER A 173 10.94 -0.11 10.24
N PRO A 174 10.72 1.15 10.62
CA PRO A 174 9.42 1.81 10.39
C PRO A 174 8.93 1.72 8.94
N SER A 175 9.80 1.90 7.94
CA SER A 175 9.45 1.75 6.53
C SER A 175 9.10 0.31 6.15
N CYS A 176 9.90 -0.68 6.59
CA CYS A 176 9.60 -2.08 6.36
C CYS A 176 8.27 -2.48 7.00
N SER A 177 8.04 -2.05 8.24
CA SER A 177 6.80 -2.30 8.97
C SER A 177 5.60 -1.67 8.27
N ASN A 178 5.73 -0.45 7.74
CA ASN A 178 4.68 0.14 6.91
C ASN A 178 4.35 -0.74 5.71
N ASN A 179 5.35 -1.26 4.99
CA ASN A 179 5.11 -2.10 3.81
C ASN A 179 4.37 -3.39 4.16
N ILE A 180 4.75 -4.04 5.26
CA ILE A 180 4.03 -5.22 5.76
C ILE A 180 2.63 -4.86 6.24
N LEU A 181 2.46 -3.72 6.91
CA LEU A 181 1.16 -3.22 7.36
C LEU A 181 0.17 -3.04 6.19
N GLN A 182 0.63 -2.58 5.02
CA GLN A 182 -0.21 -2.54 3.81
C GLN A 182 -0.78 -3.93 3.50
N GLY A 183 0.07 -4.97 3.52
CA GLY A 183 -0.32 -6.35 3.26
C GLY A 183 -1.33 -6.90 4.27
N TYR A 184 -1.11 -6.65 5.57
CA TYR A 184 -2.07 -7.04 6.61
C TYR A 184 -3.40 -6.31 6.45
N ALA A 185 -3.39 -5.00 6.22
CA ALA A 185 -4.60 -4.19 6.10
C ALA A 185 -5.48 -4.62 4.92
N ALA A 186 -4.86 -5.09 3.82
CA ALA A 186 -5.58 -5.56 2.65
C ALA A 186 -6.16 -6.98 2.79
N HIS A 187 -5.61 -7.81 3.70
CA HIS A 187 -5.99 -9.22 3.82
C HIS A 187 -7.06 -9.43 4.91
N PRO A 188 -8.26 -9.96 4.57
CA PRO A 188 -9.38 -10.03 5.52
C PRO A 188 -9.09 -10.77 6.83
N ALA A 189 -8.40 -11.91 6.77
CA ALA A 189 -8.09 -12.66 7.99
C ALA A 189 -6.92 -12.05 8.79
N ALA A 190 -6.00 -11.35 8.13
CA ALA A 190 -4.79 -10.85 8.79
C ALA A 190 -5.04 -9.51 9.49
N ARG A 191 -5.92 -8.67 8.93
CA ARG A 191 -6.25 -7.34 9.47
C ARG A 191 -6.93 -7.39 10.86
N GLU A 192 -7.45 -8.55 11.27
CA GLU A 192 -8.09 -8.77 12.56
C GLU A 192 -7.19 -9.58 13.53
N GLY A 193 -5.99 -9.96 13.11
CA GLY A 193 -5.06 -10.80 13.86
C GLY A 193 -4.33 -10.10 15.01
N GLY A 194 -3.67 -10.91 15.86
CA GLY A 194 -2.85 -10.42 16.98
C GLY A 194 -1.69 -9.54 16.54
N ALA A 195 -1.00 -9.94 15.47
CA ALA A 195 0.07 -9.17 14.84
C ALA A 195 -0.38 -7.77 14.40
N MET A 196 -1.55 -7.66 13.76
CA MET A 196 -2.09 -6.36 13.36
C MET A 196 -2.36 -5.47 14.57
N ARG A 197 -2.93 -6.01 15.66
CA ARG A 197 -3.15 -5.25 16.90
C ARG A 197 -1.85 -4.77 17.53
N LEU A 198 -0.79 -5.60 17.53
CA LEU A 198 0.53 -5.20 18.01
C LEU A 198 1.12 -4.07 17.16
N ALA A 199 1.03 -4.16 15.84
CA ALA A 199 1.50 -3.12 14.93
C ALA A 199 0.75 -1.79 15.11
N VAL A 200 -0.58 -1.84 15.23
CA VAL A 200 -1.43 -0.65 15.45
C VAL A 200 -1.10 0.01 16.79
N ARG A 201 -0.86 -0.78 17.85
CA ARG A 201 -0.42 -0.26 19.16
C ARG A 201 0.94 0.42 19.05
N ARG A 202 1.90 -0.22 18.39
CA ARG A 202 3.24 0.36 18.18
C ARG A 202 3.19 1.69 17.42
N LEU A 203 2.29 1.81 16.44
CA LEU A 203 2.05 3.07 15.74
C LEU A 203 1.39 4.13 16.64
N ALA A 204 0.48 3.72 17.53
CA ALA A 204 -0.15 4.62 18.49
C ALA A 204 0.88 5.23 19.44
N ASP A 205 1.77 4.40 19.99
CA ASP A 205 2.87 4.83 20.87
C ASP A 205 3.84 5.78 20.17
N ALA A 206 3.97 5.66 18.85
CA ALA A 206 4.83 6.50 18.03
C ALA A 206 4.16 7.79 17.52
N GLN A 207 2.83 7.90 17.60
CA GLN A 207 2.09 9.05 17.08
C GLN A 207 2.24 10.25 18.01
N ARG A 208 2.65 11.39 17.46
CA ARG A 208 2.69 12.66 18.22
C ARG A 208 1.29 13.27 18.36
N PRO A 209 1.04 14.12 19.37
CA PRO A 209 -0.21 14.90 19.47
C PRO A 209 -0.54 15.72 18.21
N SER A 210 0.48 16.08 17.43
CA SER A 210 0.31 16.75 16.13
C SER A 210 -0.35 15.89 15.04
N GLY A 211 -0.56 14.59 15.28
CA GLY A 211 -1.07 13.59 14.34
C GLY A 211 -0.03 12.91 13.46
N ASP A 212 1.25 13.27 13.59
CA ASP A 212 2.36 12.77 12.77
C ASP A 212 3.04 11.53 13.38
N TRP A 213 3.68 10.72 12.52
CA TRP A 213 4.57 9.62 12.91
C TRP A 213 5.99 9.90 12.41
N PRO A 214 6.87 10.53 13.20
CA PRO A 214 8.13 11.08 12.70
C PRO A 214 9.09 10.06 12.07
N LYS A 215 9.00 8.80 12.50
CA LYS A 215 9.84 7.71 12.01
C LYS A 215 9.18 6.93 10.86
N PHE A 216 7.88 7.09 10.63
CA PHE A 216 7.12 6.35 9.64
C PHE A 216 6.77 7.23 8.43
N PRO A 217 6.57 6.63 7.25
CA PRO A 217 6.07 7.37 6.11
C PRO A 217 4.61 7.79 6.34
N PHE A 218 4.38 9.09 6.53
CA PHE A 218 3.09 9.63 6.99
C PHE A 218 1.88 9.17 6.16
N TYR A 219 1.87 9.42 4.84
CA TYR A 219 0.70 9.11 4.00
C TYR A 219 0.45 7.60 3.85
N PRO A 220 1.47 6.76 3.58
CA PRO A 220 1.30 5.31 3.60
C PRO A 220 0.81 4.76 4.95
N ALA A 221 1.31 5.28 6.08
CA ALA A 221 0.87 4.83 7.39
C ALA A 221 -0.60 5.18 7.65
N LEU A 222 -1.01 6.41 7.30
CA LEU A 222 -2.41 6.85 7.34
C LEU A 222 -3.29 5.95 6.47
N PHE A 223 -2.88 5.68 5.23
CA PHE A 223 -3.62 4.85 4.28
C PHE A 223 -3.80 3.41 4.79
N ALA A 224 -2.76 2.79 5.35
CA ALA A 224 -2.91 1.46 5.92
C ALA A 224 -3.84 1.47 7.14
N LEU A 225 -3.62 2.41 8.08
CA LEU A 225 -4.43 2.51 9.29
C LEU A 225 -5.91 2.77 9.01
N SER A 226 -6.24 3.49 7.93
CA SER A 226 -7.63 3.72 7.56
C SER A 226 -8.35 2.48 7.02
N HIS A 227 -7.64 1.38 6.78
CA HIS A 227 -8.23 0.07 6.44
C HIS A 227 -8.26 -0.88 7.64
N CYS A 228 -7.67 -0.48 8.76
CA CYS A 228 -7.70 -1.25 10.00
C CYS A 228 -8.98 -0.98 10.78
N GLU A 229 -9.46 -2.01 11.48
CA GLU A 229 -10.62 -1.89 12.37
C GLU A 229 -10.19 -1.61 13.81
N GLY A 230 -11.08 -0.96 14.57
CA GLY A 230 -10.95 -0.78 16.02
C GLY A 230 -10.51 0.61 16.46
N LYS A 231 -10.90 0.93 17.71
CA LYS A 231 -10.77 2.27 18.31
C LYS A 231 -9.36 2.86 18.28
N ALA A 232 -8.34 2.03 18.40
CA ALA A 232 -6.94 2.47 18.38
C ALA A 232 -6.52 2.98 16.98
N ALA A 233 -6.94 2.31 15.91
CA ALA A 233 -6.69 2.77 14.54
C ALA A 233 -7.54 4.01 14.24
N GLU A 234 -8.83 3.99 14.58
CA GLU A 234 -9.74 5.13 14.40
C GLU A 234 -9.22 6.42 15.05
N SER A 235 -8.76 6.32 16.31
CA SER A 235 -8.23 7.47 17.06
C SER A 235 -6.99 8.05 16.38
N GLN A 236 -6.10 7.17 15.91
CA GLN A 236 -4.90 7.56 15.19
C GLN A 236 -5.20 8.24 13.85
N VAL A 237 -6.12 7.65 13.06
CA VAL A 237 -6.57 8.21 11.78
C VAL A 237 -7.20 9.58 11.99
N LYS A 238 -8.06 9.74 13.01
CA LYS A 238 -8.68 11.03 13.35
C LYS A 238 -7.64 12.12 13.61
N LEU A 239 -6.61 11.84 14.41
CA LEU A 239 -5.53 12.81 14.69
C LEU A 239 -4.71 13.13 13.42
N ALA A 240 -4.39 12.12 12.61
CA ALA A 240 -3.66 12.30 11.36
C ALA A 240 -4.46 13.09 10.32
N LEU A 241 -5.78 12.90 10.24
CA LEU A 241 -6.66 13.68 9.37
C LEU A 241 -6.74 15.15 9.82
N GLN A 242 -6.82 15.43 11.12
CA GLN A 242 -6.73 16.81 11.62
C GLN A 242 -5.43 17.49 11.20
N ARG A 243 -4.31 16.76 11.16
CA ARG A 243 -3.05 17.26 10.60
C ARG A 243 -3.20 17.56 9.11
N CYS A 244 -3.79 16.66 8.33
CA CYS A 244 -4.02 16.87 6.90
C CYS A 244 -4.82 18.15 6.65
N ALA A 245 -5.89 18.42 7.41
CA ALA A 245 -6.66 19.66 7.27
C ALA A 245 -5.80 20.93 7.48
N ARG A 246 -4.84 20.90 8.40
CA ARG A 246 -3.93 22.04 8.66
C ARG A 246 -2.85 22.20 7.60
N THR A 247 -2.46 21.12 6.94
CA THR A 247 -1.32 21.09 6.00
C THR A 247 -1.74 20.98 4.53
N GLN A 248 -3.04 21.10 4.24
CA GLN A 248 -3.56 21.11 2.87
C GLN A 248 -2.98 22.28 2.07
N GLY A 249 -2.51 21.99 0.86
CA GLY A 249 -2.02 23.00 -0.08
C GLY A 249 -3.15 23.80 -0.73
N LYS A 250 -2.80 24.95 -1.34
CA LYS A 250 -3.76 25.86 -1.99
C LYS A 250 -4.53 25.26 -3.17
N ASP A 251 -3.99 24.21 -3.77
CA ASP A 251 -4.61 23.45 -4.86
C ASP A 251 -5.50 22.29 -4.36
N GLY A 252 -5.71 22.18 -3.05
CA GLY A 252 -6.48 21.11 -2.43
C GLY A 252 -5.68 19.87 -2.05
N GLY A 253 -4.44 19.72 -2.54
CA GLY A 253 -3.66 18.50 -2.38
C GLY A 253 -2.71 18.46 -1.17
N TRP A 254 -2.08 17.30 -1.00
CA TRP A 254 -1.08 16.98 0.02
C TRP A 254 0.20 16.40 -0.61
N GLY A 255 1.31 16.42 0.13
CA GLY A 255 2.59 15.93 -0.36
C GLY A 255 3.37 16.94 -1.20
N ARG A 256 4.69 16.74 -1.28
CA ARG A 256 5.61 17.59 -2.04
C ARG A 256 5.98 16.99 -3.40
N ALA A 257 6.54 15.77 -3.39
CA ALA A 257 7.05 15.11 -4.59
C ALA A 257 6.01 14.24 -5.29
N ASP A 258 5.17 13.53 -4.52
CA ASP A 258 4.16 12.59 -5.04
C ASP A 258 2.75 13.08 -4.70
N ARG A 259 2.42 14.25 -5.26
CA ARG A 259 1.30 15.09 -4.78
C ARG A 259 -0.07 14.47 -5.02
N GLU A 260 -0.30 13.93 -6.22
CA GLU A 260 -1.57 13.25 -6.54
C GLU A 260 -1.77 12.01 -5.66
N HIS A 261 -0.74 11.17 -5.54
CA HIS A 261 -0.85 9.92 -4.81
C HIS A 261 -0.96 10.12 -3.29
N ALA A 262 -0.21 11.07 -2.71
CA ALA A 262 -0.41 11.47 -1.32
C ALA A 262 -1.84 11.99 -1.07
N SER A 263 -2.38 12.77 -2.01
CA SER A 263 -3.75 13.28 -1.90
C SER A 263 -4.79 12.17 -2.00
N TYR A 264 -4.60 11.21 -2.90
CA TYR A 264 -5.46 10.03 -3.02
C TYR A 264 -5.49 9.19 -1.74
N MET A 265 -4.33 8.93 -1.13
CA MET A 265 -4.27 8.22 0.15
C MET A 265 -5.04 8.94 1.26
N VAL A 266 -4.97 10.28 1.32
CA VAL A 266 -5.75 11.08 2.26
C VAL A 266 -7.25 10.99 1.98
N LEU A 267 -7.67 11.06 0.71
CA LEU A 267 -9.07 10.91 0.31
C LEU A 267 -9.64 9.54 0.68
N CYS A 268 -8.89 8.46 0.43
CA CYS A 268 -9.27 7.12 0.88
C CYS A 268 -9.41 7.04 2.39
N ALA A 269 -8.48 7.65 3.15
CA ALA A 269 -8.55 7.66 4.60
C ALA A 269 -9.76 8.45 5.13
N MET A 270 -10.12 9.58 4.50
CA MET A 270 -11.32 10.34 4.84
C MET A 270 -12.59 9.53 4.60
N ARG A 271 -12.70 8.89 3.43
CA ARG A 271 -13.83 8.03 3.06
C ARG A 271 -14.02 6.90 4.07
N ASN A 272 -12.94 6.18 4.40
CA ASN A 272 -13.03 5.06 5.34
C ASN A 272 -13.34 5.51 6.77
N ALA A 273 -12.95 6.73 7.15
CA ALA A 273 -13.28 7.31 8.45
C ALA A 273 -14.71 7.91 8.52
N GLY A 274 -15.52 7.77 7.46
CA GLY A 274 -16.87 8.33 7.40
C GLY A 274 -16.93 9.85 7.40
N ASN A 275 -15.83 10.54 7.02
CA ASN A 275 -15.84 11.99 6.91
C ASN A 275 -16.32 12.39 5.51
N GLU A 276 -17.47 13.06 5.44
CA GLU A 276 -17.90 13.73 4.22
C GLU A 276 -16.95 14.90 3.89
N MET A 277 -16.65 15.08 2.60
CA MET A 277 -15.75 16.13 2.08
C MET A 277 -16.43 17.51 2.12
N GLY A 278 -16.84 17.97 3.29
CA GLY A 278 -17.42 19.31 3.46
C GLY A 278 -16.40 20.39 3.09
N ILE A 279 -16.70 21.15 2.04
CA ILE A 279 -15.96 22.33 1.56
C ILE A 279 -16.71 23.58 2.06
N ASP A 280 -15.97 24.61 2.48
CA ASP A 280 -16.50 25.95 2.73
C ASP A 280 -16.58 26.79 1.45
#